data_AF-A0A1D6NYI6-F1
#
_entry.id   AF-A0A1D6NYI6-F1
#
_cell.length_a   1.000
_cell.length_b   1.000
_cell.length_c   1.000
_cell.angle_alpha   90.00
_cell.angle_beta   90.00
_cell.angle_gamma   90.00
#
_symmetry.space_group_name_H-M   'P 1'
#
loop_
_entity.id
_entity.type
_entity.pdbx_description
1 polymer ?
#
loop_
_entity_poly.entity_id
_entity_poly.type
_entity_poly.pdbx_seq_one_letter_code
_entity_poly.pdbx_strand_id
1 'polypeptide(L)'
;MRFHESRELKEAGSADWWRLHEASLFALGSLSEQLCEAQDSGLTKYNVRDLLEQMLIDIMGTGVHQYPFLHARAFSSVAKFSSLISKGVSEQYLCNAAHAIASDVPPPVKVGACRALAQLLPESNQNLIQPNIMGILSSLVDLLRQASDETLHLVLETLQSAIKSGGEQSTLIEPVISPIILDVWAQHIADPFISIDAVEVLEAIKNAPGCLQPLVSRILPTIGSILVKPKVQPDGLVAGSLDLLTMVLKNAPVAVVKAVFDTCFVSTVQIVLESDDHGEMQNATECLAAFISGGRQELLVWGGEQGQTLKMLLDAASRLLDPALESSVSLFVGSFVLQLILQIPLHLSPHIPDLIAAIMRRMQTSSIAGLKSSLIVIIARLVHMSAPNVDGFINLLLSIPAQGYDNSLVYIMSEWSQLQGEIQGAYQIKVTTTALALLISTRHPELSKVEVQGHLIKTSAGITTRSKARVTPDQWTKIPLPVKIFSLLADTLTEIQEQIGAGDDDDSEEDNDWEEVQNGDASISDDIIHSASVPSMTNPSVEHLNAMAKVFDEDDDDSYDDDLTKNDPLNEVKLADFLTNIFANLWENNRPIFEYLCQGLSDSQRSAVEKVLRR
;
A
#
# COMPACT_ATOMS: atom_id res chain seq x y z
N MET A 1 23.30 -36.14 -0.56
CA MET A 1 21.95 -35.68 -0.98
C MET A 1 21.22 -36.85 -1.65
N ARG A 2 19.91 -37.04 -1.39
CA ARG A 2 19.10 -38.18 -1.92
C ARG A 2 18.95 -38.21 -3.46
N PHE A 3 19.41 -37.17 -4.15
CA PHE A 3 19.47 -37.15 -5.61
C PHE A 3 20.39 -38.23 -6.20
N HIS A 4 21.53 -38.56 -5.57
CA HIS A 4 22.40 -39.65 -6.07
C HIS A 4 21.71 -41.01 -5.98
N GLU A 5 21.04 -41.28 -4.85
CA GLU A 5 20.24 -42.49 -4.64
C GLU A 5 19.09 -42.60 -5.66
N SER A 6 18.44 -41.48 -5.98
CA SER A 6 17.44 -41.41 -7.06
C SER A 6 18.02 -41.89 -8.41
N ARG A 7 19.23 -41.45 -8.77
CA ARG A 7 19.87 -41.83 -10.03
C ARG A 7 20.25 -43.31 -10.07
N GLU A 8 20.80 -43.84 -8.98
CA GLU A 8 21.11 -45.28 -8.87
C GLU A 8 19.86 -46.14 -9.01
N LEU A 9 18.75 -45.72 -8.38
CA LEU A 9 17.45 -46.41 -8.53
C LEU A 9 16.90 -46.33 -9.96
N LYS A 10 17.08 -45.19 -10.65
CA LYS A 10 16.68 -45.02 -12.05
C LYS A 10 17.48 -45.95 -12.96
N GLU A 11 18.80 -46.03 -12.77
CA GLU A 11 19.69 -46.94 -13.52
C GLU A 11 19.38 -48.41 -13.24
N ALA A 12 18.99 -48.74 -12.01
CA ALA A 12 18.53 -50.07 -11.61
C ALA A 12 17.10 -50.41 -12.13
N GLY A 13 16.42 -49.48 -12.80
CA GLY A 13 15.07 -49.69 -13.34
C GLY A 13 13.96 -49.73 -12.30
N SER A 14 14.18 -49.18 -11.10
CA SER A 14 13.17 -49.09 -10.05
C SER A 14 12.02 -48.18 -10.49
N ALA A 15 10.76 -48.54 -10.17
CA ALA A 15 9.60 -47.70 -10.50
C ALA A 15 9.46 -46.45 -9.61
N ASP A 16 10.12 -46.43 -8.44
CA ASP A 16 9.97 -45.38 -7.41
C ASP A 16 11.10 -44.33 -7.42
N TRP A 17 12.05 -44.41 -8.35
CA TRP A 17 13.22 -43.52 -8.43
C TRP A 17 12.82 -42.03 -8.37
N TRP A 18 11.74 -41.67 -9.08
CA TRP A 18 11.26 -40.30 -9.25
C TRP A 18 10.80 -39.64 -7.94
N ARG A 19 10.40 -40.43 -6.93
CA ARG A 19 9.94 -39.89 -5.63
C ARG A 19 11.08 -39.27 -4.84
N LEU A 20 12.27 -39.89 -4.87
CA LEU A 20 13.45 -39.33 -4.22
C LEU A 20 13.95 -38.08 -4.96
N HIS A 21 13.80 -38.05 -6.28
CA HIS A 21 14.09 -36.87 -7.10
C HIS A 21 13.16 -35.70 -6.75
N GLU A 22 11.85 -35.96 -6.72
CA GLU A 22 10.82 -34.98 -6.36
C GLU A 22 11.03 -34.45 -4.94
N ALA A 23 11.25 -35.35 -3.96
CA ALA A 23 11.48 -34.96 -2.57
C ALA A 23 12.76 -34.12 -2.40
N SER A 24 13.79 -34.40 -3.21
CA SER A 24 15.02 -33.60 -3.20
C SER A 24 14.77 -32.19 -3.73
N LEU A 25 14.01 -32.04 -4.82
CA LEU A 25 13.60 -30.72 -5.33
C LEU A 25 12.68 -29.99 -4.35
N PHE A 26 11.77 -30.69 -3.70
CA PHE A 26 10.91 -30.11 -2.67
C PHE A 26 11.73 -29.55 -1.51
N ALA A 27 12.67 -30.33 -0.98
CA ALA A 27 13.53 -29.88 0.11
C ALA A 27 14.37 -28.65 -0.26
N LEU A 28 14.92 -28.62 -1.48
CA LEU A 28 15.64 -27.44 -1.99
C LEU A 28 14.70 -26.25 -2.13
N GLY A 29 13.56 -26.42 -2.78
CA GLY A 29 12.57 -25.36 -2.97
C GLY A 29 11.91 -24.86 -1.69
N SER A 30 11.95 -25.60 -0.58
CA SER A 30 11.53 -25.12 0.74
C SER A 30 12.53 -24.16 1.39
N LEU A 31 13.76 -24.13 0.91
CA LEU A 31 14.86 -23.29 1.40
C LEU A 31 15.36 -22.32 0.32
N SER A 32 14.53 -21.99 -0.67
CA SER A 32 14.99 -21.27 -1.87
C SER A 32 15.55 -19.89 -1.55
N GLU A 33 14.89 -19.13 -0.67
CA GLU A 33 15.35 -17.80 -0.25
C GLU A 33 16.74 -17.86 0.39
N GLN A 34 16.90 -18.70 1.41
CA GLN A 34 18.18 -18.83 2.13
C GLN A 34 19.29 -19.38 1.22
N LEU A 35 18.95 -20.25 0.26
CA LEU A 35 19.92 -20.78 -0.69
C LEU A 35 20.35 -19.75 -1.73
N CYS A 36 19.44 -18.89 -2.20
CA CYS A 36 19.78 -17.77 -3.09
C CYS A 36 20.70 -16.78 -2.38
N GLU A 37 20.34 -16.33 -1.16
CA GLU A 37 21.15 -15.40 -0.35
C GLU A 37 22.54 -15.96 -0.03
N ALA A 38 22.62 -17.22 0.36
CA ALA A 38 23.89 -17.86 0.71
C ALA A 38 24.81 -18.03 -0.51
N GLN A 39 24.25 -18.12 -1.72
CA GLN A 39 25.02 -18.18 -2.95
C GLN A 39 25.49 -16.80 -3.42
N ASP A 40 24.67 -15.76 -3.26
CA ASP A 40 25.04 -14.37 -3.59
C ASP A 40 26.13 -13.81 -2.66
N SER A 41 26.08 -14.18 -1.37
CA SER A 41 27.09 -13.84 -0.37
C SER A 41 28.40 -14.65 -0.49
N GLY A 42 28.47 -15.63 -1.39
CA GLY A 42 29.64 -16.49 -1.58
C GLY A 42 29.92 -17.43 -0.39
N LEU A 43 28.99 -17.55 0.56
CA LEU A 43 29.14 -18.37 1.77
C LEU A 43 29.08 -19.88 1.47
N THR A 44 28.48 -20.28 0.35
CA THR A 44 28.36 -21.69 -0.05
C THR A 44 29.53 -22.15 -0.93
N LYS A 45 30.29 -23.15 -0.46
CA LYS A 45 31.28 -23.89 -1.29
C LYS A 45 30.63 -24.85 -2.30
N TYR A 46 29.33 -25.10 -2.17
CA TYR A 46 28.57 -26.05 -3.00
C TYR A 46 27.85 -25.30 -4.12
N ASN A 47 28.01 -25.73 -5.36
CA ASN A 47 27.32 -25.11 -6.49
C ASN A 47 25.86 -25.60 -6.57
N VAL A 48 24.96 -24.92 -5.86
CA VAL A 48 23.52 -25.25 -5.83
C VAL A 48 22.91 -25.12 -7.23
N ARG A 49 23.32 -24.12 -8.00
CA ARG A 49 22.95 -23.94 -9.40
C ARG A 49 23.22 -25.18 -10.26
N ASP A 50 24.47 -25.67 -10.30
CA ASP A 50 24.82 -26.81 -11.18
C ASP A 50 24.01 -28.06 -10.82
N LEU A 51 23.81 -28.31 -9.53
CA LEU A 51 23.00 -29.41 -9.04
C LEU A 51 21.53 -29.26 -9.47
N LEU A 52 20.93 -28.07 -9.31
CA LEU A 52 19.56 -27.80 -9.72
C LEU A 52 19.40 -27.99 -11.23
N GLU A 53 20.30 -27.43 -12.04
CA GLU A 53 20.26 -27.57 -13.49
C GLU A 53 20.38 -29.05 -13.91
N GLN A 54 21.28 -29.83 -13.30
CA GLN A 54 21.36 -31.28 -13.55
C GLN A 54 20.05 -32.00 -13.20
N MET A 55 19.49 -31.71 -12.02
CA MET A 55 18.23 -32.30 -11.58
C MET A 55 17.07 -31.96 -12.53
N LEU A 56 17.02 -30.74 -13.05
CA LEU A 56 15.99 -30.26 -13.97
C LEU A 56 16.16 -30.87 -15.38
N ILE A 57 17.39 -30.99 -15.87
CA ILE A 57 17.68 -31.62 -17.17
C ILE A 57 17.30 -33.11 -17.15
N ASP A 58 17.60 -33.81 -16.06
CA ASP A 58 17.25 -35.23 -15.89
C ASP A 58 15.73 -35.49 -15.98
N ILE A 59 14.90 -34.51 -15.61
CA ILE A 59 13.43 -34.58 -15.65
C ILE A 59 12.90 -34.37 -17.07
N MET A 60 13.49 -33.44 -17.83
CA MET A 60 13.06 -33.14 -19.20
C MET A 60 13.08 -34.36 -20.13
N GLY A 61 13.98 -35.31 -19.89
CA GLY A 61 14.06 -36.58 -20.64
C GLY A 61 13.02 -37.64 -20.25
N THR A 62 12.05 -37.33 -19.37
CA THR A 62 11.08 -38.31 -18.83
C THR A 62 9.65 -38.03 -19.28
N GLY A 63 8.81 -39.07 -19.30
CA GLY A 63 7.41 -38.95 -19.74
C GLY A 63 6.53 -38.19 -18.74
N VAL A 64 5.93 -37.08 -19.17
CA VAL A 64 5.04 -36.22 -18.36
C VAL A 64 3.84 -37.00 -17.79
N HIS A 65 3.23 -37.89 -18.59
CA HIS A 65 2.12 -38.74 -18.13
C HIS A 65 2.55 -39.81 -17.14
N GLN A 66 3.82 -40.23 -17.18
CA GLN A 66 4.34 -41.27 -16.30
C GLN A 66 4.69 -40.69 -14.92
N TYR A 67 5.19 -39.45 -14.88
CA TYR A 67 5.66 -38.81 -13.64
C TYR A 67 5.11 -37.38 -13.46
N PRO A 68 3.78 -37.18 -13.41
CA PRO A 68 3.18 -35.84 -13.43
C PRO A 68 3.60 -34.96 -12.25
N PHE A 69 3.72 -35.54 -11.05
CA PHE A 69 4.13 -34.80 -9.86
C PHE A 69 5.60 -34.37 -9.89
N LEU A 70 6.47 -35.15 -10.53
CA LEU A 70 7.88 -34.78 -10.72
C LEU A 70 8.00 -33.58 -11.68
N HIS A 71 7.25 -33.60 -12.80
CA HIS A 71 7.20 -32.47 -13.74
C HIS A 71 6.59 -31.22 -13.11
N ALA A 72 5.49 -31.37 -12.37
CA ALA A 72 4.89 -30.27 -11.61
C ALA A 72 5.89 -29.64 -10.62
N ARG A 73 6.66 -30.49 -9.91
CA ARG A 73 7.70 -30.02 -9.00
C ARG A 73 8.84 -29.33 -9.73
N ALA A 74 9.24 -29.82 -10.90
CA ALA A 74 10.27 -29.18 -11.72
C ALA A 74 9.86 -27.75 -12.09
N PHE A 75 8.65 -27.55 -12.62
CA PHE A 75 8.13 -26.21 -12.91
C PHE A 75 8.12 -25.29 -11.67
N SER A 76 7.62 -25.79 -10.54
CA SER A 76 7.62 -25.02 -9.29
C SER A 76 9.03 -24.69 -8.79
N SER A 77 10.02 -25.55 -9.05
CA SER A 77 11.41 -25.33 -8.61
C SER A 77 12.09 -24.28 -9.50
N VAL A 78 11.87 -24.33 -10.81
CA VAL A 78 12.39 -23.32 -11.76
C VAL A 78 11.87 -21.93 -11.40
N ALA A 79 10.58 -21.80 -11.08
CA ALA A 79 10.00 -20.53 -10.65
C ALA A 79 10.72 -19.96 -9.42
N LYS A 80 10.98 -20.79 -8.40
CA LYS A 80 11.63 -20.36 -7.15
C LYS A 80 13.12 -20.02 -7.27
N PHE A 81 13.79 -20.59 -8.26
CA PHE A 81 15.23 -20.44 -8.46
C PHE A 81 15.58 -19.67 -9.75
N SER A 82 14.63 -18.88 -10.30
CA SER A 82 14.80 -18.19 -11.58
C SER A 82 16.02 -17.25 -11.61
N SER A 83 16.32 -16.61 -10.48
CA SER A 83 17.49 -15.74 -10.29
C SER A 83 18.82 -16.50 -10.27
N LEU A 84 18.80 -17.77 -9.85
CA LEU A 84 19.99 -18.58 -9.62
C LEU A 84 20.37 -19.46 -10.81
N ILE A 85 19.38 -20.05 -11.49
CA ILE A 85 19.62 -20.93 -12.64
C ILE A 85 19.93 -20.14 -13.91
N SER A 86 20.54 -20.80 -14.90
CA SER A 86 20.83 -20.16 -16.19
C SER A 86 19.56 -19.76 -16.93
N LYS A 87 19.65 -18.60 -17.61
CA LYS A 87 18.59 -18.12 -18.51
C LYS A 87 18.16 -19.17 -19.54
N GLY A 88 19.11 -19.97 -20.06
CA GLY A 88 18.79 -21.02 -21.03
C GLY A 88 17.86 -22.11 -20.46
N VAL A 89 18.07 -22.53 -19.21
CA VAL A 89 17.18 -23.50 -18.54
C VAL A 89 15.83 -22.86 -18.23
N SER A 90 15.81 -21.62 -17.71
CA SER A 90 14.56 -20.88 -17.45
C SER A 90 13.71 -20.71 -18.71
N GLU A 91 14.32 -20.28 -19.82
CA GLU A 91 13.65 -20.09 -21.12
C GLU A 91 13.12 -21.41 -21.69
N GLN A 92 13.86 -22.51 -21.53
CA GLN A 92 13.40 -23.83 -21.95
C GLN A 92 12.18 -24.29 -21.14
N TYR A 93 12.21 -24.10 -19.82
CA TYR A 93 11.07 -24.43 -18.96
C TYR A 93 9.88 -23.51 -19.18
N LEU A 94 10.09 -22.24 -19.53
CA LEU A 94 9.02 -21.33 -19.95
C LEU A 94 8.29 -21.85 -21.20
N CYS A 95 9.04 -22.25 -22.23
CA CYS A 95 8.47 -22.87 -23.44
C CYS A 95 7.73 -24.17 -23.12
N ASN A 96 8.29 -25.02 -22.25
CA ASN A 96 7.66 -26.26 -21.83
C ASN A 96 6.37 -26.00 -21.04
N ALA A 97 6.33 -24.96 -20.21
CA ALA A 97 5.16 -24.58 -19.44
C ALA A 97 4.04 -24.08 -20.37
N ALA A 98 4.38 -23.23 -21.34
CA ALA A 98 3.46 -22.78 -22.39
C ALA A 98 2.86 -23.96 -23.19
N HIS A 99 3.68 -24.95 -23.53
CA HIS A 99 3.21 -26.16 -24.21
C HIS A 99 2.33 -27.04 -23.30
N ALA A 100 2.69 -27.17 -22.02
CA ALA A 100 1.97 -27.99 -21.05
C ALA A 100 0.55 -27.48 -20.80
N ILE A 101 0.34 -26.16 -20.67
CA ILE A 101 -1.01 -25.61 -20.48
C ILE A 101 -1.93 -25.82 -21.71
N ALA A 102 -1.35 -25.82 -22.92
CA ALA A 102 -2.06 -26.04 -24.17
C ALA A 102 -2.37 -27.53 -24.46
N SER A 103 -1.70 -28.45 -23.76
CA SER A 103 -1.74 -29.88 -24.05
C SER A 103 -2.67 -30.65 -23.11
N ASP A 104 -3.06 -31.86 -23.52
CA ASP A 104 -3.79 -32.80 -22.68
C ASP A 104 -2.83 -33.51 -21.71
N VAL A 105 -2.34 -32.77 -20.71
CA VAL A 105 -1.46 -33.28 -19.64
C VAL A 105 -2.21 -33.35 -18.30
N PRO A 106 -1.77 -34.19 -17.35
CA PRO A 106 -2.42 -34.31 -16.05
C PRO A 106 -2.52 -32.97 -15.30
N PRO A 107 -3.60 -32.71 -14.53
CA PRO A 107 -3.81 -31.43 -13.83
C PRO A 107 -2.63 -30.93 -12.98
N PRO A 108 -1.88 -31.76 -12.22
CA PRO A 108 -0.72 -31.29 -11.46
C PRO A 108 0.33 -30.61 -12.33
N VAL A 109 0.53 -31.10 -13.57
CA VAL A 109 1.48 -30.54 -14.52
C VAL A 109 1.01 -29.17 -14.99
N LYS A 110 -0.28 -29.01 -15.27
CA LYS A 110 -0.86 -27.70 -15.65
C LYS A 110 -0.75 -26.68 -14.52
N VAL A 111 -1.03 -27.08 -13.28
CA VAL A 111 -0.84 -26.24 -12.09
C VAL A 111 0.62 -25.82 -11.93
N GLY A 112 1.57 -26.76 -12.06
CA GLY A 112 3.00 -26.44 -12.04
C GLY A 112 3.39 -25.47 -13.16
N ALA A 113 2.90 -25.70 -14.38
CA ALA A 113 3.15 -24.87 -15.54
C ALA A 113 2.59 -23.44 -15.37
N CYS A 114 1.37 -23.27 -14.85
CA CYS A 114 0.81 -21.97 -14.52
C CYS A 114 1.69 -21.20 -13.54
N ARG A 115 2.13 -21.84 -12.44
CA ARG A 115 3.05 -21.21 -11.47
C ARG A 115 4.37 -20.78 -12.11
N ALA A 116 4.94 -21.63 -12.98
CA ALA A 116 6.13 -21.27 -13.72
C ALA A 116 5.90 -20.09 -14.68
N LEU A 117 4.77 -20.06 -15.39
CA LEU A 117 4.43 -18.94 -16.28
C LEU A 117 4.23 -17.64 -15.50
N ALA A 118 3.48 -17.67 -14.39
CA ALA A 118 3.21 -16.49 -13.56
C ALA A 118 4.50 -15.79 -13.12
N GLN A 119 5.51 -16.58 -12.71
CA GLN A 119 6.80 -16.07 -12.24
C GLN A 119 7.79 -15.74 -13.37
N LEU A 120 7.86 -16.55 -14.42
CA LEU A 120 8.93 -16.43 -15.43
C LEU A 120 8.56 -15.46 -16.56
N LEU A 121 7.28 -15.21 -16.84
CA LEU A 121 6.84 -14.29 -17.91
C LEU A 121 7.29 -12.84 -17.70
N PRO A 122 7.28 -12.26 -16.49
CA PRO A 122 7.77 -10.90 -16.26
C PRO A 122 9.28 -10.75 -16.49
N GLU A 123 10.08 -11.76 -16.14
CA GLU A 123 11.55 -11.73 -16.19
C GLU A 123 12.14 -12.17 -17.54
N SER A 124 11.32 -12.65 -18.46
CA SER A 124 11.80 -13.32 -19.68
C SER A 124 12.07 -12.38 -20.84
N ASN A 125 12.90 -12.88 -21.78
CA ASN A 125 13.24 -12.15 -22.98
C ASN A 125 12.02 -11.97 -23.87
N GLN A 126 11.58 -10.72 -24.06
CA GLN A 126 10.43 -10.35 -24.88
C GLN A 126 10.47 -10.97 -26.29
N ASN A 127 11.65 -11.11 -26.90
CA ASN A 127 11.79 -11.73 -28.23
C ASN A 127 11.37 -13.21 -28.27
N LEU A 128 11.50 -13.92 -27.16
CA LEU A 128 11.10 -15.33 -27.02
C LEU A 128 9.60 -15.48 -26.74
N ILE A 129 9.03 -14.54 -25.97
CA ILE A 129 7.65 -14.59 -25.50
C ILE A 129 6.68 -14.15 -26.61
N GLN A 130 7.01 -13.07 -27.31
CA GLN A 130 6.13 -12.42 -28.28
C GLN A 130 5.55 -13.39 -29.34
N PRO A 131 6.29 -14.35 -29.93
CA PRO A 131 5.72 -15.31 -30.86
C PRO A 131 4.71 -16.29 -30.24
N ASN A 132 4.81 -16.54 -28.94
CA ASN A 132 4.04 -17.58 -28.23
C ASN A 132 2.91 -17.02 -27.35
N ILE A 133 2.90 -15.71 -27.07
CA ILE A 133 2.04 -15.11 -26.06
C ILE A 133 0.56 -15.27 -26.36
N MET A 134 0.15 -15.17 -27.63
CA MET A 134 -1.24 -15.42 -28.04
C MET A 134 -1.68 -16.87 -27.79
N GLY A 135 -0.78 -17.83 -27.98
CA GLY A 135 -1.05 -19.24 -27.68
C GLY A 135 -1.20 -19.48 -26.18
N ILE A 136 -0.36 -18.83 -25.37
CA ILE A 136 -0.45 -18.86 -23.90
C ILE A 136 -1.79 -18.27 -23.44
N LEU A 137 -2.12 -17.06 -23.89
CA LEU A 137 -3.36 -16.38 -23.53
C LEU A 137 -4.60 -17.19 -23.92
N SER A 138 -4.63 -17.76 -25.12
CA SER A 138 -5.73 -18.64 -25.55
C SER A 138 -5.85 -19.88 -24.65
N SER A 139 -4.73 -20.50 -24.28
CA SER A 139 -4.72 -21.70 -23.43
C SER A 139 -5.18 -21.38 -22.01
N LEU A 140 -4.79 -20.22 -21.47
CA LEU A 140 -5.24 -19.76 -20.15
C LEU A 140 -6.74 -19.45 -20.14
N VAL A 141 -7.28 -18.87 -21.21
CA VAL A 141 -8.74 -18.68 -21.37
C VAL A 141 -9.50 -20.02 -21.34
N ASP A 142 -8.96 -21.05 -22.00
CA ASP A 142 -9.57 -22.38 -21.98
C ASP A 142 -9.47 -23.06 -20.60
N LEU A 143 -8.38 -22.82 -19.87
CA LEU A 143 -8.21 -23.29 -18.49
C LEU A 143 -9.11 -22.57 -17.50
N LEU A 144 -9.33 -21.27 -17.69
CA LEU A 144 -10.20 -20.46 -16.85
C LEU A 144 -11.62 -21.03 -16.79
N ARG A 145 -12.12 -21.56 -17.92
CA ARG A 145 -13.44 -22.22 -18.01
C ARG A 145 -13.53 -23.56 -17.27
N GLN A 146 -12.39 -24.16 -16.93
CA GLN A 146 -12.27 -25.45 -16.26
C GLN A 146 -11.84 -25.32 -14.79
N ALA A 147 -11.30 -24.17 -14.41
CA ALA A 147 -10.80 -23.90 -13.07
C ALA A 147 -11.95 -23.62 -12.09
N SER A 148 -11.73 -23.96 -10.83
CA SER A 148 -12.60 -23.64 -9.70
C SER A 148 -11.75 -23.24 -8.48
N ASP A 149 -12.33 -22.43 -7.60
CA ASP A 149 -11.78 -22.09 -6.28
C ASP A 149 -10.27 -21.76 -6.31
N GLU A 150 -9.40 -22.53 -5.67
CA GLU A 150 -7.95 -22.27 -5.60
C GLU A 150 -7.24 -22.32 -6.95
N THR A 151 -7.76 -23.10 -7.91
CA THR A 151 -7.19 -23.15 -9.25
C THR A 151 -7.57 -21.94 -10.08
N LEU A 152 -8.69 -21.28 -9.76
CA LEU A 152 -9.13 -20.08 -10.46
C LEU A 152 -8.19 -18.90 -10.16
N HIS A 153 -7.83 -18.71 -8.88
CA HIS A 153 -6.81 -17.73 -8.46
C HIS A 153 -5.52 -17.86 -9.27
N LEU A 154 -4.95 -19.06 -9.32
CA LEU A 154 -3.70 -19.31 -10.05
C LEU A 154 -3.82 -19.02 -11.55
N VAL A 155 -4.96 -19.35 -12.17
CA VAL A 155 -5.16 -19.07 -13.60
C VAL A 155 -5.32 -17.57 -13.85
N LEU A 156 -6.03 -16.84 -12.98
CA LEU A 156 -6.15 -15.38 -13.05
C LEU A 156 -4.79 -14.69 -12.87
N GLU A 157 -4.02 -15.08 -11.86
CA GLU A 157 -2.65 -14.60 -11.64
C GLU A 157 -1.75 -14.85 -12.85
N THR A 158 -1.78 -16.07 -13.40
CA THR A 158 -1.00 -16.42 -14.59
C THR A 158 -1.43 -15.60 -15.81
N LEU A 159 -2.74 -15.35 -15.95
CA LEU A 159 -3.29 -14.53 -17.03
C LEU A 159 -2.87 -13.06 -16.89
N GLN A 160 -2.85 -12.54 -15.67
CA GLN A 160 -2.36 -11.19 -15.36
C GLN A 160 -0.89 -11.03 -15.80
N SER A 161 -0.01 -11.95 -15.41
CA SER A 161 1.40 -11.96 -15.85
C SER A 161 1.53 -12.06 -17.37
N ALA A 162 0.72 -12.91 -18.02
CA ALA A 162 0.74 -13.04 -19.47
C ALA A 162 0.30 -11.77 -20.22
N ILE A 163 -0.71 -11.05 -19.70
CA ILE A 163 -1.17 -9.78 -20.28
C ILE A 163 -0.11 -8.69 -20.13
N LYS A 164 0.52 -8.60 -18.95
CA LYS A 164 1.64 -7.67 -18.69
C LYS A 164 2.82 -7.93 -19.66
N SER A 165 3.11 -9.19 -19.97
CA SER A 165 4.16 -9.57 -20.93
C SER A 165 3.73 -9.54 -22.41
N GLY A 166 2.44 -9.29 -22.72
CA GLY A 166 1.89 -9.33 -24.08
C GLY A 166 2.25 -8.15 -24.99
N GLY A 167 2.56 -6.99 -24.41
CA GLY A 167 2.89 -5.77 -25.16
C GLY A 167 1.78 -5.38 -26.15
N GLU A 168 2.14 -5.06 -27.41
CA GLU A 168 1.19 -4.63 -28.44
C GLU A 168 0.18 -5.73 -28.83
N GLN A 169 0.50 -7.01 -28.63
CA GLN A 169 -0.38 -8.13 -28.98
C GLN A 169 -1.61 -8.22 -28.07
N SER A 170 -1.56 -7.62 -26.87
CA SER A 170 -2.67 -7.61 -25.93
C SER A 170 -3.95 -7.00 -26.53
N THR A 171 -3.82 -6.04 -27.46
CA THR A 171 -4.97 -5.44 -28.16
C THR A 171 -5.75 -6.46 -29.01
N LEU A 172 -5.08 -7.48 -29.56
CA LEU A 172 -5.72 -8.49 -30.41
C LEU A 172 -6.60 -9.46 -29.61
N ILE A 173 -6.22 -9.72 -28.36
CA ILE A 173 -6.90 -10.67 -27.50
C ILE A 173 -7.89 -10.02 -26.52
N GLU A 174 -7.75 -8.71 -26.26
CA GLU A 174 -8.69 -7.91 -25.44
C GLU A 174 -10.17 -8.24 -25.74
N PRO A 175 -10.63 -8.29 -27.01
CA PRO A 175 -12.04 -8.52 -27.31
C PRO A 175 -12.57 -9.89 -26.86
N VAL A 176 -11.66 -10.83 -26.60
CA VAL A 176 -11.98 -12.18 -26.12
C VAL A 176 -11.84 -12.25 -24.59
N ILE A 177 -10.76 -11.71 -24.03
CA ILE A 177 -10.47 -11.84 -22.60
C ILE A 177 -11.38 -10.94 -21.76
N SER A 178 -11.53 -9.66 -22.10
CA SER A 178 -12.27 -8.71 -21.24
C SER A 178 -13.69 -9.19 -20.92
N PRO A 179 -14.51 -9.66 -21.89
CA PRO A 179 -15.85 -10.18 -21.58
C PRO A 179 -15.82 -11.38 -20.63
N ILE A 180 -14.87 -12.30 -20.81
CA ILE A 180 -14.76 -13.50 -19.99
C ILE A 180 -14.40 -13.13 -18.55
N ILE A 181 -13.47 -12.20 -18.36
CA ILE A 181 -13.06 -11.77 -17.02
C ILE A 181 -14.15 -10.96 -16.33
N LEU A 182 -14.90 -10.12 -17.08
CA LEU A 182 -16.08 -9.44 -16.54
C LEU A 182 -17.17 -10.45 -16.11
N ASP A 183 -17.37 -11.53 -16.88
CA ASP A 183 -18.30 -12.58 -16.50
C ASP A 183 -17.84 -13.35 -15.25
N VAL A 184 -16.54 -13.66 -15.14
CA VAL A 184 -15.96 -14.30 -13.94
C VAL A 184 -16.13 -13.38 -12.72
N TRP A 185 -15.77 -12.11 -12.85
CA TRP A 185 -15.95 -11.12 -11.79
C TRP A 185 -17.41 -11.03 -11.33
N ALA A 186 -18.37 -10.93 -12.26
CA ALA A 186 -19.78 -10.84 -11.92
C ALA A 186 -20.33 -12.11 -11.25
N GLN A 187 -19.85 -13.30 -11.65
CA GLN A 187 -20.24 -14.58 -11.05
C GLN A 187 -19.67 -14.77 -9.64
N HIS A 188 -18.50 -14.18 -9.37
CA HIS A 188 -17.77 -14.33 -8.11
C HIS A 188 -17.73 -13.06 -7.26
N ILE A 189 -18.66 -12.12 -7.48
CA ILE A 189 -18.71 -10.83 -6.76
C ILE A 189 -18.80 -10.97 -5.24
N ALA A 190 -19.39 -12.06 -4.75
CA ALA A 190 -19.51 -12.37 -3.33
C ALA A 190 -18.24 -13.01 -2.73
N ASP A 191 -17.30 -13.44 -3.58
CA ASP A 191 -15.99 -13.93 -3.16
C ASP A 191 -14.97 -12.79 -3.30
N PRO A 192 -14.55 -12.17 -2.18
CA PRO A 192 -13.67 -11.02 -2.24
C PRO A 192 -12.30 -11.35 -2.86
N PHE A 193 -11.80 -12.57 -2.71
CA PHE A 193 -10.49 -12.93 -3.25
C PHE A 193 -10.54 -13.09 -4.77
N ILE A 194 -11.53 -13.82 -5.28
CA ILE A 194 -11.65 -14.04 -6.74
C ILE A 194 -12.04 -12.74 -7.44
N SER A 195 -12.90 -11.93 -6.82
CA SER A 195 -13.29 -10.62 -7.35
C SER A 195 -12.08 -9.69 -7.49
N ILE A 196 -11.17 -9.65 -6.50
CA ILE A 196 -9.94 -8.85 -6.55
C ILE A 196 -9.05 -9.34 -7.70
N ASP A 197 -8.77 -10.64 -7.79
CA ASP A 197 -7.94 -11.20 -8.88
C ASP A 197 -8.51 -10.88 -10.27
N ALA A 198 -9.83 -10.94 -10.43
CA ALA A 198 -10.48 -10.60 -11.70
C ALA A 198 -10.33 -9.10 -12.03
N VAL A 199 -10.48 -8.21 -11.04
CA VAL A 199 -10.25 -6.77 -11.21
C VAL A 199 -8.79 -6.48 -11.55
N GLU A 200 -7.84 -7.18 -10.91
CA GLU A 200 -6.41 -7.07 -11.18
C GLU A 200 -6.05 -7.50 -12.62
N VAL A 201 -6.70 -8.52 -13.15
CA VAL A 201 -6.57 -8.90 -14.57
C VAL A 201 -7.12 -7.79 -15.47
N LEU A 202 -8.28 -7.21 -15.14
CA LEU A 202 -8.85 -6.09 -15.91
C LEU A 202 -7.95 -4.85 -15.84
N GLU A 203 -7.28 -4.59 -14.71
CA GLU A 203 -6.30 -3.52 -14.57
C GLU A 203 -5.03 -3.80 -15.40
N ALA A 204 -4.56 -5.04 -15.48
CA ALA A 204 -3.49 -5.42 -16.40
C ALA A 204 -3.88 -5.17 -17.86
N ILE A 205 -5.14 -5.43 -18.24
CA ILE A 205 -5.67 -5.11 -19.58
C ILE A 205 -5.73 -3.59 -19.77
N LYS A 206 -6.25 -2.84 -18.80
CA LYS A 206 -6.31 -1.37 -18.83
C LYS A 206 -4.93 -0.75 -19.11
N ASN A 207 -3.90 -1.27 -18.45
CA ASN A 207 -2.52 -0.77 -18.57
C ASN A 207 -1.79 -1.29 -19.81
N ALA A 208 -2.35 -2.28 -20.52
CA ALA A 208 -1.77 -2.78 -21.76
C ALA A 208 -1.94 -1.78 -22.92
N PRO A 209 -0.92 -1.60 -23.78
CA PRO A 209 -0.98 -0.66 -24.91
C PRO A 209 -2.21 -0.92 -25.78
N GLY A 210 -2.98 0.14 -26.07
CA GLY A 210 -4.14 0.11 -26.97
C GLY A 210 -5.44 -0.48 -26.39
N CYS A 211 -5.42 -1.02 -25.16
CA CYS A 211 -6.54 -1.79 -24.61
C CYS A 211 -7.54 -0.96 -23.78
N LEU A 212 -7.14 0.20 -23.24
CA LEU A 212 -7.98 1.04 -22.39
C LEU A 212 -9.33 1.43 -23.02
N GLN A 213 -9.31 1.98 -24.24
CA GLN A 213 -10.53 2.43 -24.91
C GLN A 213 -11.51 1.29 -25.21
N PRO A 214 -11.07 0.15 -25.80
CA PRO A 214 -11.89 -1.04 -25.93
C PRO A 214 -12.50 -1.51 -24.60
N LEU A 215 -11.69 -1.62 -23.55
CA LEU A 215 -12.14 -2.07 -22.23
C LEU A 215 -13.24 -1.15 -21.67
N VAL A 216 -13.01 0.16 -21.68
CA VAL A 216 -13.97 1.18 -21.24
C VAL A 216 -15.29 1.08 -22.00
N SER A 217 -15.23 0.87 -23.31
CA SER A 217 -16.43 0.73 -24.16
C SER A 217 -17.30 -0.48 -23.83
N ARG A 218 -16.72 -1.52 -23.22
CA ARG A 218 -17.43 -2.74 -22.76
C ARG A 218 -17.99 -2.57 -21.36
N ILE A 219 -17.22 -1.96 -20.48
CA ILE A 219 -17.58 -1.79 -19.06
C ILE A 219 -18.73 -0.77 -18.91
N LEU A 220 -18.61 0.39 -19.56
CA LEU A 220 -19.47 1.54 -19.27
C LEU A 220 -20.98 1.30 -19.45
N PRO A 221 -21.46 0.69 -20.55
CA PRO A 221 -22.90 0.52 -20.74
C PRO A 221 -23.56 -0.35 -19.67
N THR A 222 -22.88 -1.43 -19.27
CA THR A 222 -23.37 -2.36 -18.25
C THR A 222 -23.38 -1.70 -16.88
N ILE A 223 -22.26 -1.10 -16.47
CA ILE A 223 -22.16 -0.43 -15.17
C ILE A 223 -23.15 0.74 -15.09
N GLY A 224 -23.26 1.57 -16.13
CA GLY A 224 -24.24 2.65 -16.17
C GLY A 224 -25.66 2.16 -15.91
N SER A 225 -26.05 1.01 -16.50
CA SER A 225 -27.36 0.40 -16.24
C SER A 225 -27.52 -0.12 -14.81
N ILE A 226 -26.46 -0.67 -14.21
CA ILE A 226 -26.47 -1.16 -12.82
C ILE A 226 -26.70 0.01 -11.86
N LEU A 227 -25.92 1.09 -12.00
CA LEU A 227 -25.94 2.23 -11.08
C LEU A 227 -27.22 3.08 -11.17
N VAL A 228 -27.92 3.07 -12.31
CA VAL A 228 -29.23 3.75 -12.44
C VAL A 228 -30.33 3.06 -11.63
N LYS A 229 -30.18 1.76 -11.33
CA LYS A 229 -31.17 0.98 -10.58
C LYS A 229 -30.49 0.17 -9.48
N PRO A 230 -29.89 0.81 -8.46
CA PRO A 230 -29.08 0.11 -7.46
C PRO A 230 -29.94 -0.86 -6.63
N LYS A 231 -31.15 -0.45 -6.25
CA LYS A 231 -32.06 -1.22 -5.37
C LYS A 231 -32.58 -2.55 -5.92
N VAL A 232 -32.35 -2.85 -7.21
CA VAL A 232 -32.80 -4.11 -7.84
C VAL A 232 -31.63 -5.02 -8.20
N GLN A 233 -30.40 -4.61 -7.90
CA GLN A 233 -29.22 -5.40 -8.20
C GLN A 233 -28.97 -6.45 -7.11
N PRO A 234 -28.27 -7.54 -7.44
CA PRO A 234 -27.73 -8.46 -6.44
C PRO A 234 -26.81 -7.75 -5.45
N ASP A 235 -26.74 -8.27 -4.23
CA ASP A 235 -25.85 -7.78 -3.19
C ASP A 235 -24.39 -7.77 -3.67
N GLY A 236 -23.66 -6.70 -3.34
CA GLY A 236 -22.26 -6.51 -3.74
C GLY A 236 -22.05 -6.01 -5.18
N LEU A 237 -23.01 -6.18 -6.10
CA LEU A 237 -22.82 -5.81 -7.51
C LEU A 237 -22.67 -4.30 -7.71
N VAL A 238 -23.43 -3.48 -6.97
CA VAL A 238 -23.32 -2.01 -7.04
C VAL A 238 -21.97 -1.55 -6.50
N ALA A 239 -21.57 -2.03 -5.32
CA ALA A 239 -20.29 -1.71 -4.70
C ALA A 239 -19.10 -2.10 -5.59
N GLY A 240 -19.06 -3.33 -6.09
CA GLY A 240 -17.98 -3.76 -6.98
C GLY A 240 -18.01 -3.07 -8.35
N SER A 241 -19.18 -2.65 -8.85
CA SER A 241 -19.25 -1.83 -10.07
C SER A 241 -18.60 -0.46 -9.86
N LEU A 242 -18.75 0.13 -8.67
CA LEU A 242 -18.07 1.37 -8.31
C LEU A 242 -16.56 1.17 -8.20
N ASP A 243 -16.09 0.02 -7.70
CA ASP A 243 -14.66 -0.33 -7.68
C ASP A 243 -14.09 -0.48 -9.09
N LEU A 244 -14.81 -1.16 -9.99
CA LEU A 244 -14.42 -1.25 -11.40
C LEU A 244 -14.31 0.14 -12.05
N LEU A 245 -15.23 1.05 -11.75
CA LEU A 245 -15.14 2.44 -12.24
C LEU A 245 -13.93 3.15 -11.65
N THR A 246 -13.68 2.99 -10.35
CA THR A 246 -12.51 3.59 -9.67
C THR A 246 -11.21 3.10 -10.30
N MET A 247 -11.09 1.79 -10.55
CA MET A 247 -9.97 1.18 -11.28
C MET A 247 -9.83 1.78 -12.68
N VAL A 248 -10.93 1.94 -13.43
CA VAL A 248 -10.90 2.56 -14.76
C VAL A 248 -10.47 4.03 -14.72
N LEU A 249 -10.88 4.79 -13.70
CA LEU A 249 -10.59 6.22 -13.56
C LEU A 249 -9.14 6.51 -13.14
N LYS A 250 -8.53 5.62 -12.36
CA LYS A 250 -7.15 5.77 -11.86
C LYS A 250 -6.16 5.96 -13.02
N ASN A 251 -5.40 7.06 -13.03
CA ASN A 251 -4.44 7.42 -14.08
C ASN A 251 -5.02 7.45 -15.51
N ALA A 252 -6.34 7.62 -15.66
CA ALA A 252 -6.98 7.62 -16.97
C ALA A 252 -6.79 8.96 -17.71
N PRO A 253 -6.70 8.95 -19.06
CA PRO A 253 -6.76 10.17 -19.84
C PRO A 253 -8.09 10.90 -19.64
N VAL A 254 -8.08 12.23 -19.67
CA VAL A 254 -9.27 13.08 -19.46
C VAL A 254 -10.46 12.69 -20.34
N ALA A 255 -10.21 12.22 -21.58
CA ALA A 255 -11.26 11.74 -22.47
C ALA A 255 -12.02 10.52 -21.92
N VAL A 256 -11.32 9.59 -21.24
CA VAL A 256 -11.94 8.45 -20.55
C VAL A 256 -12.72 8.94 -19.35
N VAL A 257 -12.12 9.79 -18.51
CA VAL A 257 -12.77 10.36 -17.33
C VAL A 257 -14.09 11.05 -17.72
N LYS A 258 -14.08 11.81 -18.82
CA LYS A 258 -15.26 12.46 -19.38
C LYS A 258 -16.34 11.45 -19.82
N ALA A 259 -15.97 10.39 -20.53
CA ALA A 259 -16.92 9.36 -20.96
C ALA A 259 -17.56 8.64 -19.75
N VAL A 260 -16.77 8.36 -18.72
CA VAL A 260 -17.25 7.76 -17.47
C VAL A 260 -18.15 8.76 -16.72
N PHE A 261 -17.77 10.04 -16.70
CA PHE A 261 -18.56 11.11 -16.08
C PHE A 261 -19.94 11.23 -16.70
N ASP A 262 -20.01 11.31 -18.04
CA ASP A 262 -21.27 11.45 -18.78
C ASP A 262 -22.24 10.28 -18.53
N THR A 263 -21.72 9.10 -18.21
CA THR A 263 -22.51 7.88 -18.04
C THR A 263 -22.88 7.60 -16.58
N CYS A 264 -21.95 7.80 -15.64
CA CYS A 264 -22.06 7.25 -14.29
C CYS A 264 -22.05 8.30 -13.17
N PHE A 265 -21.52 9.51 -13.38
CA PHE A 265 -21.25 10.46 -12.29
C PHE A 265 -22.49 10.79 -11.45
N VAL A 266 -23.62 11.08 -12.11
CA VAL A 266 -24.86 11.44 -11.42
C VAL A 266 -25.35 10.29 -10.55
N SER A 267 -25.32 9.06 -11.07
CA SER A 267 -25.71 7.85 -10.33
C SER A 267 -24.78 7.59 -9.15
N THR A 268 -23.46 7.79 -9.31
CA THR A 268 -22.49 7.67 -8.22
C THR A 268 -22.80 8.63 -7.08
N VAL A 269 -23.11 9.90 -7.38
CA VAL A 269 -23.52 10.86 -6.35
C VAL A 269 -24.84 10.43 -5.69
N GLN A 270 -25.83 9.98 -6.47
CA GLN A 270 -27.10 9.51 -5.92
C GLN A 270 -26.93 8.34 -4.97
N ILE A 271 -26.02 7.42 -5.25
CA ILE A 271 -25.70 6.30 -4.34
C ILE A 271 -25.17 6.82 -3.01
N VAL A 272 -24.26 7.81 -2.99
CA VAL A 272 -23.80 8.43 -1.74
C VAL A 272 -24.96 9.10 -0.98
N LEU A 273 -25.90 9.72 -1.68
CA LEU A 273 -26.99 10.46 -1.05
C LEU A 273 -28.13 9.57 -0.54
N GLU A 274 -28.41 8.45 -1.21
CA GLU A 274 -29.63 7.67 -1.04
C GLU A 274 -29.42 6.22 -0.58
N SER A 275 -28.20 5.69 -0.68
CA SER A 275 -27.92 4.33 -0.22
C SER A 275 -27.88 4.25 1.30
N ASP A 276 -28.26 3.08 1.80
CA ASP A 276 -28.13 2.67 3.20
C ASP A 276 -27.08 1.54 3.34
N ASP A 277 -26.46 1.09 2.25
CA ASP A 277 -25.40 0.09 2.26
C ASP A 277 -24.03 0.75 2.44
N HIS A 278 -23.25 0.27 3.41
CA HIS A 278 -21.97 0.88 3.75
C HIS A 278 -20.93 0.71 2.66
N GLY A 279 -20.89 -0.45 1.99
CA GLY A 279 -19.93 -0.74 0.92
C GLY A 279 -20.22 0.11 -0.31
N GLU A 280 -21.50 0.23 -0.71
CA GLU A 280 -21.91 1.11 -1.81
C GLU A 280 -21.50 2.56 -1.55
N MET A 281 -21.72 3.09 -0.35
CA MET A 281 -21.37 4.47 -0.01
C MET A 281 -19.85 4.69 0.02
N GLN A 282 -19.09 3.74 0.57
CA GLN A 282 -17.64 3.78 0.62
C GLN A 282 -17.03 3.79 -0.79
N ASN A 283 -17.39 2.80 -1.61
CA ASN A 283 -16.86 2.65 -2.95
C ASN A 283 -17.32 3.80 -3.86
N ALA A 284 -18.53 4.34 -3.66
CA ALA A 284 -18.97 5.54 -4.35
C ALA A 284 -18.15 6.77 -3.95
N THR A 285 -17.76 6.89 -2.68
CA THR A 285 -16.92 7.99 -2.19
C THR A 285 -15.52 7.95 -2.82
N GLU A 286 -14.90 6.78 -2.91
CA GLU A 286 -13.62 6.59 -3.59
C GLU A 286 -13.73 6.87 -5.10
N CYS A 287 -14.81 6.39 -5.73
CA CYS A 287 -15.10 6.68 -7.13
C CYS A 287 -15.22 8.19 -7.39
N LEU A 288 -15.89 8.94 -6.51
CA LEU A 288 -15.96 10.40 -6.57
C LEU A 288 -14.60 11.07 -6.41
N ALA A 289 -13.73 10.57 -5.52
CA ALA A 289 -12.37 11.06 -5.38
C ALA A 289 -11.58 10.89 -6.68
N ALA A 290 -11.70 9.71 -7.33
CA ALA A 290 -11.07 9.42 -8.62
C ALA A 290 -11.60 10.31 -9.75
N PHE A 291 -12.91 10.59 -9.80
CA PHE A 291 -13.49 11.55 -10.73
C PHE A 291 -12.89 12.95 -10.57
N ILE A 292 -12.76 13.44 -9.34
CA ILE A 292 -12.21 14.78 -9.08
C ILE A 292 -10.73 14.83 -9.45
N SER A 293 -9.95 13.80 -9.09
CA SER A 293 -8.52 13.72 -9.42
C SER A 293 -8.28 13.73 -10.94
N GLY A 294 -9.03 12.92 -11.69
CA GLY A 294 -8.89 12.81 -13.14
C GLY A 294 -9.50 13.98 -13.92
N GLY A 295 -10.66 14.50 -13.48
CA GLY A 295 -11.41 15.54 -14.19
C GLY A 295 -11.04 16.97 -13.77
N ARG A 296 -10.42 17.14 -12.60
CA ARG A 296 -9.97 18.41 -12.03
C ARG A 296 -11.06 19.50 -12.13
N GLN A 297 -10.69 20.71 -12.57
CA GLN A 297 -11.64 21.80 -12.76
C GLN A 297 -12.58 21.60 -13.95
N GLU A 298 -12.20 20.79 -14.95
CA GLU A 298 -13.03 20.54 -16.14
C GLU A 298 -14.33 19.81 -15.77
N LEU A 299 -14.30 19.00 -14.72
CA LEU A 299 -15.47 18.32 -14.16
C LEU A 299 -16.62 19.28 -13.84
N LEU A 300 -16.31 20.51 -13.41
CA LEU A 300 -17.34 21.53 -13.18
C LEU A 300 -17.98 22.04 -14.47
N VAL A 301 -17.20 22.12 -15.55
CA VAL A 301 -17.68 22.57 -16.87
C VAL A 301 -18.55 21.50 -17.51
N TRP A 302 -18.21 20.22 -17.32
CA TRP A 302 -18.93 19.09 -17.93
C TRP A 302 -20.38 18.98 -17.48
N GLY A 303 -20.70 19.33 -16.23
CA GLY A 303 -22.08 19.37 -15.74
C GLY A 303 -22.85 20.65 -16.07
N GLY A 304 -22.30 21.53 -16.90
CA GLY A 304 -22.95 22.74 -17.39
C GLY A 304 -22.75 23.98 -16.49
N GLU A 305 -23.23 25.12 -16.96
CA GLU A 305 -22.86 26.46 -16.44
C GLU A 305 -23.51 26.84 -15.09
N GLN A 306 -24.34 25.98 -14.48
CA GLN A 306 -25.16 26.33 -13.30
C GLN A 306 -24.51 25.97 -11.95
N GLY A 307 -23.26 25.50 -11.92
CA GLY A 307 -22.62 25.06 -10.68
C GLY A 307 -23.26 23.83 -10.03
N GLN A 308 -24.10 23.11 -10.77
CA GLN A 308 -24.84 21.94 -10.29
C GLN A 308 -23.88 20.82 -9.86
N THR A 309 -22.79 20.59 -10.59
CA THR A 309 -21.78 19.59 -10.23
C THR A 309 -21.14 19.88 -8.88
N LEU A 310 -20.74 21.13 -8.64
CA LEU A 310 -20.15 21.53 -7.37
C LEU A 310 -21.14 21.31 -6.23
N LYS A 311 -22.41 21.70 -6.43
CA LYS A 311 -23.46 21.47 -5.44
C LYS A 311 -23.63 19.99 -5.12
N MET A 312 -23.66 19.12 -6.12
CA MET A 312 -23.75 17.67 -5.94
C MET A 312 -22.59 17.10 -5.13
N LEU A 313 -21.36 17.56 -5.38
CA LEU A 313 -20.18 17.16 -4.60
C LEU A 313 -20.24 17.65 -3.15
N LEU A 314 -20.72 18.89 -2.93
CA LEU A 314 -20.90 19.44 -1.58
C LEU A 314 -22.03 18.75 -0.81
N ASP A 315 -23.13 18.39 -1.49
CA ASP A 315 -24.23 17.61 -0.91
C ASP A 315 -23.72 16.22 -0.49
N ALA A 316 -22.89 15.58 -1.31
CA ALA A 316 -22.22 14.31 -0.97
C ALA A 316 -21.28 14.46 0.24
N ALA A 317 -20.43 15.50 0.27
CA ALA A 317 -19.56 15.78 1.42
C ALA A 317 -20.38 15.99 2.71
N SER A 318 -21.47 16.76 2.61
CA SER A 318 -22.38 17.03 3.74
C SER A 318 -23.01 15.75 4.28
N ARG A 319 -23.50 14.88 3.39
CA ARG A 319 -24.07 13.57 3.76
C ARG A 319 -23.03 12.68 4.44
N LEU A 320 -21.86 12.52 3.83
CA LEU A 320 -20.80 11.66 4.37
C LEU A 320 -20.28 12.15 5.73
N LEU A 321 -20.31 13.46 5.98
CA LEU A 321 -19.90 14.07 7.26
C LEU A 321 -21.06 14.20 8.28
N ASP A 322 -22.29 13.78 7.96
CA ASP A 322 -23.45 13.91 8.85
C ASP A 322 -23.36 12.98 10.08
N PRO A 323 -23.24 13.50 11.32
CA PRO A 323 -23.17 12.71 12.54
C PRO A 323 -24.28 11.66 12.75
N ALA A 324 -25.41 11.79 12.04
CA ALA A 324 -26.48 10.80 12.06
C ALA A 324 -26.09 9.45 11.42
N LEU A 325 -25.13 9.44 10.49
CA LEU A 325 -24.60 8.22 9.88
C LEU A 325 -23.53 7.57 10.76
N GLU A 326 -23.44 6.24 10.67
CA GLU A 326 -22.38 5.46 11.29
C GLU A 326 -20.99 5.89 10.76
N SER A 327 -20.00 5.88 11.64
CA SER A 327 -18.65 6.38 11.32
C SER A 327 -17.95 5.56 10.22
N SER A 328 -18.30 4.29 10.05
CA SER A 328 -17.74 3.42 9.00
C SER A 328 -18.03 3.95 7.59
N VAL A 329 -19.18 4.57 7.37
CA VAL A 329 -19.56 5.14 6.07
C VAL A 329 -18.60 6.25 5.64
N SER A 330 -18.04 6.97 6.60
CA SER A 330 -17.15 8.11 6.36
C SER A 330 -15.68 7.71 6.15
N LEU A 331 -15.30 6.42 6.17
CA LEU A 331 -13.88 6.01 6.18
C LEU A 331 -13.04 6.66 5.08
N PHE A 332 -13.58 6.76 3.87
CA PHE A 332 -12.89 7.32 2.69
C PHE A 332 -13.23 8.78 2.39
N VAL A 333 -14.00 9.45 3.26
CA VAL A 333 -14.38 10.86 3.07
C VAL A 333 -13.15 11.79 3.05
N GLY A 334 -12.08 11.39 3.75
CA GLY A 334 -10.80 12.09 3.74
C GLY A 334 -10.28 12.25 2.32
N SER A 335 -10.01 11.15 1.62
CA SER A 335 -9.46 11.19 0.25
C SER A 335 -10.38 11.95 -0.71
N PHE A 336 -11.70 11.83 -0.59
CA PHE A 336 -12.67 12.61 -1.38
C PHE A 336 -12.56 14.13 -1.15
N VAL A 337 -12.59 14.57 0.11
CA VAL A 337 -12.49 16.00 0.46
C VAL A 337 -11.11 16.55 0.13
N LEU A 338 -10.07 15.74 0.28
CA LEU A 338 -8.71 16.10 -0.13
C LEU A 338 -8.67 16.44 -1.62
N GLN A 339 -9.26 15.61 -2.48
CA GLN A 339 -9.32 15.89 -3.91
C GLN A 339 -10.11 17.16 -4.24
N LEU A 340 -11.19 17.47 -3.52
CA LEU A 340 -11.90 18.75 -3.68
C LEU A 340 -10.98 19.94 -3.40
N ILE A 341 -10.19 19.88 -2.34
CA ILE A 341 -9.25 20.94 -1.96
C ILE A 341 -8.13 21.07 -2.98
N LEU A 342 -7.54 19.96 -3.41
CA LEU A 342 -6.39 19.97 -4.33
C LEU A 342 -6.79 20.43 -5.73
N GLN A 343 -7.89 19.91 -6.26
CA GLN A 343 -8.24 20.10 -7.67
C GLN A 343 -9.19 21.29 -7.92
N ILE A 344 -9.97 21.70 -6.91
CA ILE A 344 -11.00 22.74 -7.05
C ILE A 344 -10.93 23.83 -5.95
N PRO A 345 -9.73 24.35 -5.58
CA PRO A 345 -9.57 25.23 -4.42
C PRO A 345 -10.35 26.56 -4.53
N LEU A 346 -10.36 27.17 -5.72
CA LEU A 346 -10.98 28.49 -5.93
C LEU A 346 -12.50 28.46 -5.73
N HIS A 347 -13.17 27.42 -6.22
CA HIS A 347 -14.62 27.28 -6.06
C HIS A 347 -15.00 26.72 -4.69
N LEU A 348 -14.10 25.99 -4.03
CA LEU A 348 -14.32 25.50 -2.67
C LEU A 348 -14.17 26.59 -1.62
N SER A 349 -13.36 27.63 -1.88
CA SER A 349 -13.04 28.70 -0.92
C SER A 349 -14.24 29.28 -0.14
N PRO A 350 -15.38 29.64 -0.78
CA PRO A 350 -16.55 30.16 -0.07
C PRO A 350 -17.21 29.15 0.88
N HIS A 351 -16.98 27.86 0.69
CA HIS A 351 -17.60 26.76 1.43
C HIS A 351 -16.68 26.17 2.52
N ILE A 352 -15.44 26.64 2.64
CA ILE A 352 -14.48 26.17 3.65
C ILE A 352 -15.05 26.29 5.08
N PRO A 353 -15.69 27.39 5.51
CA PRO A 353 -16.22 27.50 6.87
C PRO A 353 -17.23 26.39 7.20
N ASP A 354 -18.15 26.10 6.27
CA ASP A 354 -19.17 25.06 6.42
C ASP A 354 -18.54 23.66 6.41
N LEU A 355 -17.54 23.45 5.54
CA LEU A 355 -16.78 22.20 5.48
C LEU A 355 -16.06 21.92 6.80
N ILE A 356 -15.35 22.92 7.36
CA ILE A 356 -14.68 22.77 8.66
C ILE A 356 -15.72 22.44 9.74
N ALA A 357 -16.85 23.15 9.79
CA ALA A 357 -17.89 22.87 10.76
C ALA A 357 -18.49 21.46 10.63
N ALA A 358 -18.60 20.92 9.41
CA ALA A 358 -19.02 19.53 9.17
C ALA A 358 -17.95 18.52 9.64
N ILE A 359 -16.67 18.75 9.29
CA ILE A 359 -15.55 17.92 9.72
C ILE A 359 -15.47 17.88 11.25
N MET A 360 -15.64 19.03 11.92
CA MET A 360 -15.64 19.10 13.39
C MET A 360 -16.73 18.26 14.02
N ARG A 361 -17.98 18.40 13.56
CA ARG A 361 -19.09 17.60 14.07
C ARG A 361 -18.86 16.10 13.86
N ARG A 362 -18.28 15.71 12.72
CA ARG A 362 -17.93 14.31 12.46
C ARG A 362 -16.81 13.81 13.38
N MET A 363 -15.72 14.56 13.53
CA MET A 363 -14.62 14.20 14.42
C MET A 363 -15.09 14.03 15.87
N GLN A 364 -15.99 14.91 16.34
CA GLN A 364 -16.54 14.86 17.71
C GLN A 364 -17.42 13.64 17.98
N THR A 365 -18.01 13.06 16.93
CA THR A 365 -18.93 11.92 17.05
C THR A 365 -18.31 10.58 16.66
N SER A 366 -17.17 10.59 15.96
CA SER A 366 -16.44 9.37 15.60
C SER A 366 -15.56 8.84 16.74
N SER A 367 -15.56 7.52 16.92
CA SER A 367 -14.59 6.81 17.76
C SER A 367 -13.47 6.14 16.94
N ILE A 368 -13.51 6.23 15.61
CA ILE A 368 -12.53 5.59 14.72
C ILE A 368 -11.33 6.52 14.57
N ALA A 369 -10.18 6.13 15.14
CA ALA A 369 -8.94 6.91 15.11
C ALA A 369 -8.48 7.20 13.67
N GLY A 370 -8.48 6.19 12.79
CA GLY A 370 -8.10 6.34 11.38
C GLY A 370 -8.92 7.41 10.64
N LEU A 371 -10.23 7.49 10.90
CA LEU A 371 -11.09 8.54 10.35
C LEU A 371 -10.73 9.93 10.89
N LYS A 372 -10.43 10.04 12.19
CA LYS A 372 -9.98 11.33 12.75
C LYS A 372 -8.66 11.76 12.14
N SER A 373 -7.71 10.84 11.98
CA SER A 373 -6.42 11.10 11.33
C SER A 373 -6.60 11.55 9.88
N SER A 374 -7.45 10.90 9.09
CA SER A 374 -7.71 11.32 7.71
C SER A 374 -8.36 12.71 7.63
N LEU A 375 -9.26 13.04 8.57
CA LEU A 375 -9.85 14.38 8.68
C LEU A 375 -8.86 15.44 9.16
N ILE A 376 -7.88 15.09 10.01
CA ILE A 376 -6.78 15.99 10.38
C ILE A 376 -5.92 16.34 9.17
N VAL A 377 -5.66 15.39 8.27
CA VAL A 377 -4.93 15.67 7.02
C VAL A 377 -5.66 16.75 6.22
N ILE A 378 -7.00 16.73 6.19
CA ILE A 378 -7.80 17.79 5.54
C ILE A 378 -7.57 19.15 6.19
N ILE A 379 -7.61 19.22 7.52
CA ILE A 379 -7.33 20.46 8.24
C ILE A 379 -5.91 20.95 7.97
N ALA A 380 -4.91 20.06 7.95
CA ALA A 380 -3.54 20.38 7.62
C ALA A 380 -3.40 20.93 6.19
N ARG A 381 -4.11 20.37 5.21
CA ARG A 381 -4.13 20.92 3.85
C ARG A 381 -4.78 22.30 3.77
N LEU A 382 -5.81 22.57 4.56
CA LEU A 382 -6.41 23.90 4.64
C LEU A 382 -5.45 24.94 5.26
N VAL A 383 -4.58 24.53 6.19
CA VAL A 383 -3.48 25.38 6.69
C VAL A 383 -2.54 25.76 5.55
N HIS A 384 -2.09 24.78 4.75
CA HIS A 384 -1.22 25.01 3.60
C HIS A 384 -1.85 25.91 2.55
N MET A 385 -3.13 25.69 2.22
CA MET A 385 -3.87 26.54 1.29
C MET A 385 -4.04 27.98 1.80
N SER A 386 -3.99 28.18 3.12
CA SER A 386 -4.07 29.51 3.73
C SER A 386 -2.72 30.23 3.78
N ALA A 387 -1.60 29.55 3.49
CA ALA A 387 -0.28 30.18 3.49
C ALA A 387 -0.17 31.25 2.38
N PRO A 388 0.42 32.43 2.66
CA PRO A 388 1.11 32.82 3.90
C PRO A 388 0.20 33.35 5.03
N ASN A 389 -1.10 33.53 4.78
CA ASN A 389 -2.07 34.12 5.72
C ASN A 389 -2.66 33.10 6.72
N VAL A 390 -1.82 32.26 7.34
CA VAL A 390 -2.25 31.21 8.27
C VAL A 390 -2.97 31.79 9.50
N ASP A 391 -2.64 33.01 9.93
CA ASP A 391 -3.40 33.72 10.98
C ASP A 391 -4.89 33.88 10.65
N GLY A 392 -5.24 34.08 9.38
CA GLY A 392 -6.63 34.14 8.95
C GLY A 392 -7.38 32.81 9.16
N PHE A 393 -6.69 31.70 8.93
CA PHE A 393 -7.22 30.36 9.18
C PHE A 393 -7.42 30.09 10.68
N ILE A 394 -6.47 30.51 11.53
CA ILE A 394 -6.63 30.41 12.98
C ILE A 394 -7.85 31.21 13.45
N ASN A 395 -8.01 32.44 12.95
CA ASN A 395 -9.18 33.26 13.26
C ASN A 395 -10.50 32.64 12.78
N LEU A 396 -10.50 31.94 11.64
CA LEU A 396 -11.66 31.18 11.20
C LEU A 396 -12.00 30.06 12.19
N LEU A 397 -11.02 29.26 12.62
CA LEU A 397 -11.24 28.19 13.62
C LEU A 397 -11.78 28.72 14.96
N LEU A 398 -11.38 29.93 15.36
CA LEU A 398 -11.91 30.58 16.56
C LEU A 398 -13.39 30.96 16.44
N SER A 399 -13.86 31.25 15.22
CA SER A 399 -15.25 31.65 14.96
C SER A 399 -16.22 30.47 14.85
N ILE A 400 -15.71 29.25 14.66
CA ILE A 400 -16.53 28.04 14.55
C ILE A 400 -16.64 27.36 15.94
N PRO A 401 -17.87 27.12 16.44
CA PRO A 401 -18.07 26.47 17.74
C PRO A 401 -17.74 24.98 17.71
N ALA A 402 -17.24 24.44 18.82
CA ALA A 402 -17.01 23.01 19.02
C ALA A 402 -17.65 22.56 20.33
N GLN A 403 -18.44 21.48 20.31
CA GLN A 403 -19.16 21.04 21.51
C GLN A 403 -18.20 20.60 22.62
N GLY A 404 -18.33 21.18 23.82
CA GLY A 404 -17.46 20.86 24.96
C GLY A 404 -16.10 21.56 24.98
N TYR A 405 -15.84 22.45 24.01
CA TYR A 405 -14.61 23.24 23.89
C TYR A 405 -14.96 24.71 23.68
N ASP A 406 -14.01 25.61 23.98
CA ASP A 406 -14.24 27.06 23.81
C ASP A 406 -14.44 27.43 22.33
N ASN A 407 -13.73 26.76 21.43
CA ASN A 407 -13.80 26.95 19.99
C ASN A 407 -13.17 25.75 19.25
N SER A 408 -13.28 25.73 17.92
CA SER A 408 -12.77 24.63 17.10
C SER A 408 -11.24 24.52 17.10
N LEU A 409 -10.51 25.62 17.29
CA LEU A 409 -9.05 25.58 17.40
C LEU A 409 -8.62 24.72 18.59
N VAL A 410 -9.23 24.92 19.77
CA VAL A 410 -8.89 24.15 20.98
C VAL A 410 -9.17 22.66 20.75
N TYR A 411 -10.32 22.32 20.16
CA TYR A 411 -10.68 20.93 19.89
C TYR A 411 -9.72 20.27 18.89
N ILE A 412 -9.52 20.88 17.71
CA ILE A 412 -8.65 20.34 16.65
C ILE A 412 -7.25 20.10 17.21
N MET A 413 -6.67 21.10 17.89
CA MET A 413 -5.30 20.99 18.35
C MET A 413 -5.15 19.99 19.50
N SER A 414 -6.19 19.78 20.30
CA SER A 414 -6.23 18.72 21.31
C SER A 414 -6.21 17.33 20.68
N GLU A 415 -7.02 17.09 19.66
CA GLU A 415 -7.07 15.79 18.97
C GLU A 415 -5.83 15.57 18.10
N TRP A 416 -5.43 16.57 17.32
CA TRP A 416 -4.28 16.49 16.42
C TRP A 416 -2.98 16.22 17.18
N SER A 417 -2.74 16.91 18.29
CA SER A 417 -1.51 16.69 19.07
C SER A 417 -1.41 15.29 19.70
N GLN A 418 -2.52 14.59 19.89
CA GLN A 418 -2.55 13.20 20.34
C GLN A 418 -2.35 12.23 19.16
N LEU A 419 -3.03 12.50 18.05
CA LEU A 419 -3.03 11.62 16.88
C LEU A 419 -1.81 11.79 15.97
N GLN A 420 -1.00 12.86 16.10
CA GLN A 420 0.13 13.11 15.20
C GLN A 420 1.10 11.93 15.08
N GLY A 421 1.41 11.24 16.19
CA GLY A 421 2.27 10.05 16.19
C GLY A 421 1.59 8.76 15.69
N GLU A 422 0.28 8.78 15.47
CA GLU A 422 -0.50 7.67 14.92
C GLU A 422 -0.76 7.84 13.41
N ILE A 423 -0.40 8.99 12.81
CA ILE A 423 -0.57 9.24 11.38
C ILE A 423 0.43 8.38 10.60
N GLN A 424 -0.10 7.60 9.67
CA GLN A 424 0.66 6.72 8.79
C GLN A 424 0.63 7.22 7.35
N GLY A 425 1.65 6.87 6.58
CA GLY A 425 1.82 7.27 5.17
C GLY A 425 2.72 8.51 5.02
N ALA A 426 3.68 8.43 4.09
CA ALA A 426 4.73 9.45 3.95
C ALA A 426 4.15 10.82 3.58
N TYR A 427 3.20 10.85 2.64
CA TYR A 427 2.51 12.08 2.24
C TYR A 427 1.75 12.71 3.42
N GLN A 428 0.98 11.91 4.16
CA GLN A 428 0.17 12.38 5.29
C GLN A 428 1.07 12.94 6.39
N ILE A 429 2.19 12.26 6.69
CA ILE A 429 3.21 12.74 7.66
C ILE A 429 3.83 14.06 7.19
N LYS A 430 4.25 14.16 5.92
CA LYS A 430 4.79 15.41 5.34
C LYS A 430 3.78 16.55 5.47
N VAL A 431 2.53 16.33 5.07
CA VAL A 431 1.45 17.33 5.11
C VAL A 431 1.18 17.82 6.52
N THR A 432 0.98 16.92 7.48
CA THR A 432 0.59 17.31 8.84
C THR A 432 1.75 17.93 9.60
N THR A 433 2.96 17.39 9.46
CA THR A 433 4.16 17.91 10.13
C THR A 433 4.49 19.32 9.63
N THR A 434 4.49 19.53 8.31
CA THR A 434 4.75 20.85 7.73
C THR A 434 3.65 21.85 8.08
N ALA A 435 2.38 21.43 8.18
CA ALA A 435 1.29 22.30 8.63
C ALA A 435 1.44 22.72 10.09
N LEU A 436 1.85 21.82 10.99
CA LEU A 436 2.17 22.14 12.39
C LEU A 436 3.30 23.17 12.48
N ALA A 437 4.34 23.03 11.66
CA ALA A 437 5.43 23.99 11.56
C ALA A 437 4.97 25.37 11.03
N LEU A 438 4.03 25.42 10.07
CA LEU A 438 3.42 26.67 9.64
C LEU A 438 2.60 27.32 10.76
N LEU A 439 1.81 26.54 11.50
CA LEU A 439 0.99 27.03 12.61
C LEU A 439 1.84 27.68 13.70
N ILE A 440 2.90 27.00 14.19
CA ILE A 440 3.76 27.57 15.23
C ILE A 440 4.54 28.81 14.74
N SER A 441 4.84 28.87 13.44
CA SER A 441 5.54 30.01 12.83
C SER A 441 4.71 31.29 12.81
N THR A 442 3.37 31.21 12.84
CA THR A 442 2.48 32.39 12.96
C THR A 442 2.70 33.17 14.27
N ARG A 443 3.08 32.47 15.34
CA ARG A 443 3.16 33.02 16.70
C ARG A 443 1.83 33.64 17.15
N HIS A 444 0.71 33.15 16.62
CA HIS A 444 -0.60 33.68 16.95
C HIS A 444 -0.89 33.52 18.46
N PRO A 445 -1.31 34.59 19.16
CA PRO A 445 -1.40 34.59 20.63
C PRO A 445 -2.40 33.57 21.18
N GLU A 446 -3.42 33.21 20.39
CA GLU A 446 -4.41 32.21 20.79
C GLU A 446 -3.82 30.80 20.88
N LEU A 447 -2.74 30.49 20.14
CA LEU A 447 -2.07 29.18 20.25
C LEU A 447 -1.52 28.98 21.67
N SER A 448 -0.93 30.01 22.27
CA SER A 448 -0.38 29.96 23.63
C SER A 448 -1.42 29.82 24.73
N LYS A 449 -2.71 30.06 24.44
CA LYS A 449 -3.81 29.88 25.40
C LYS A 449 -4.35 28.46 25.42
N VAL A 450 -4.02 27.65 24.41
CA VAL A 450 -4.47 26.25 24.33
C VAL A 450 -3.55 25.36 25.16
N GLU A 451 -4.15 24.58 26.06
CA GLU A 451 -3.47 23.51 26.79
C GLU A 451 -3.84 22.15 26.20
N VAL A 452 -2.84 21.30 25.98
CA VAL A 452 -3.02 19.95 25.41
C VAL A 452 -2.32 18.90 26.28
N GLN A 453 -2.62 17.62 26.02
CA GLN A 453 -2.01 16.50 26.74
C GLN A 453 -0.51 16.40 26.39
N GLY A 454 0.32 16.42 27.43
CA GLY A 454 1.78 16.31 27.36
C GLY A 454 2.24 14.87 27.56
N HIS A 455 2.90 14.61 28.69
CA HIS A 455 3.47 13.30 29.01
C HIS A 455 2.59 12.52 29.98
N LEU A 456 2.63 11.20 29.84
CA LEU A 456 1.96 10.28 30.75
C LEU A 456 2.64 10.32 32.14
N ILE A 457 1.87 10.64 33.17
CA ILE A 457 2.30 10.62 34.57
C ILE A 457 2.30 9.16 35.04
N LYS A 458 3.49 8.54 35.06
CA LYS A 458 3.67 7.17 35.56
C LYS A 458 3.47 7.14 37.08
N THR A 459 2.29 6.69 37.51
CA THR A 459 1.92 6.59 38.95
C THR A 459 2.38 5.29 39.62
N SER A 460 2.84 4.29 38.86
CA SER A 460 3.37 3.03 39.43
C SER A 460 4.55 2.48 38.64
N ALA A 461 5.50 1.84 39.34
CA ALA A 461 6.64 1.16 38.71
C ALA A 461 6.23 -0.24 38.20
N GLY A 462 6.66 -0.57 36.97
CA GLY A 462 6.39 -1.85 36.31
C GLY A 462 5.34 -1.76 35.20
N ILE A 463 4.97 -2.91 34.63
CA ILE A 463 3.98 -3.00 33.54
C ILE A 463 2.58 -2.65 34.08
N THR A 464 1.97 -1.62 33.50
CA THR A 464 0.57 -1.26 33.73
C THR A 464 -0.33 -2.13 32.85
N THR A 465 -1.02 -3.09 33.45
CA THR A 465 -2.00 -3.94 32.75
C THR A 465 -3.34 -3.22 32.61
N ARG A 466 -4.19 -3.64 31.65
CA ARG A 466 -5.55 -3.07 31.45
C ARG A 466 -6.39 -3.05 32.73
N SER A 467 -6.25 -4.05 33.60
CA SER A 467 -6.94 -4.09 34.90
C SER A 467 -6.43 -3.05 35.90
N LYS A 468 -5.12 -2.75 35.89
CA LYS A 468 -4.52 -1.68 36.71
C LYS A 468 -4.89 -0.28 36.21
N ALA A 469 -4.87 -0.07 34.89
CA ALA A 469 -5.29 1.19 34.27
C ALA A 469 -6.78 1.50 34.52
N ARG A 470 -7.64 0.47 34.66
CA ARG A 470 -9.05 0.68 35.01
C ARG A 470 -9.26 1.18 36.45
N VAL A 471 -8.35 0.81 37.37
CA VAL A 471 -8.42 1.21 38.79
C VAL A 471 -7.69 2.53 39.02
N THR A 472 -6.61 2.77 38.27
CA THR A 472 -5.81 3.99 38.30
C THR A 472 -5.66 4.47 36.86
N PRO A 473 -6.61 5.28 36.35
CA PRO A 473 -6.56 5.73 34.96
C PRO A 473 -5.33 6.58 34.70
N ASP A 474 -4.84 6.47 33.49
CA ASP A 474 -3.70 7.21 32.98
C ASP A 474 -3.94 8.72 33.12
N GLN A 475 -3.04 9.40 33.82
CA GLN A 475 -3.07 10.85 33.99
C GLN A 475 -2.00 11.47 33.10
N TRP A 476 -2.38 12.50 32.35
CA TRP A 476 -1.48 13.22 31.46
C TRP A 476 -1.17 14.60 32.02
N THR A 477 0.07 15.06 31.85
CA THR A 477 0.38 16.47 32.12
C THR A 477 -0.37 17.35 31.12
N LYS A 478 -0.67 18.58 31.51
CA LYS A 478 -1.14 19.62 30.58
C LYS A 478 0.02 20.54 30.25
N ILE A 479 0.28 20.73 28.96
CA ILE A 479 1.34 21.62 28.48
C ILE A 479 0.78 22.62 27.46
N PRO A 480 1.40 23.81 27.32
CA PRO A 480 1.01 24.77 26.29
C PRO A 480 1.18 24.19 24.88
N LEU A 481 0.21 24.46 24.01
CA LEU A 481 0.20 23.93 22.65
C LEU A 481 1.47 24.23 21.85
N PRO A 482 2.08 25.44 21.87
CA PRO A 482 3.32 25.69 21.15
C PRO A 482 4.46 24.76 21.58
N VAL A 483 4.54 24.40 22.87
CA VAL A 483 5.54 23.47 23.40
C VAL A 483 5.29 22.06 22.85
N LYS A 484 4.03 21.60 22.83
CA LYS A 484 3.67 20.29 22.26
C LYS A 484 3.92 20.23 20.76
N ILE A 485 3.60 21.27 20.00
CA ILE A 485 3.89 21.33 18.56
C ILE A 485 5.41 21.24 18.35
N PHE A 486 6.18 22.04 19.09
CA PHE A 486 7.64 22.02 18.99
C PHE A 486 8.24 20.66 19.33
N SER A 487 7.72 19.97 20.34
CA SER A 487 8.16 18.61 20.68
C SER A 487 7.84 17.61 19.57
N LEU A 488 6.64 17.67 18.98
CA LEU A 488 6.26 16.80 17.86
C LEU A 488 7.17 17.00 16.65
N LEU A 489 7.50 18.25 16.31
CA LEU A 489 8.46 18.54 15.22
C LEU A 489 9.87 18.00 15.53
N ALA A 490 10.29 18.08 16.79
CA ALA A 490 11.58 17.55 17.23
C ALA A 490 11.60 16.01 17.26
N ASP A 491 10.48 15.36 17.60
CA ASP A 491 10.31 13.90 17.51
C ASP A 491 10.49 13.44 16.06
N THR A 492 9.77 14.05 15.11
CA THR A 492 9.92 13.70 13.68
C THR A 492 11.34 13.93 13.18
N LEU A 493 12.00 15.01 13.61
CA LEU A 493 13.41 15.23 13.26
C LEU A 493 14.33 14.16 13.86
N THR A 494 14.06 13.73 15.10
CA THR A 494 14.83 12.67 15.78
C THR A 494 14.69 11.35 15.02
N GLU A 495 13.46 10.97 14.66
CA GLU A 495 13.18 9.76 13.88
C GLU A 495 13.91 9.77 12.54
N ILE A 496 13.88 10.89 11.80
CA ILE A 496 14.61 11.03 10.53
C ILE A 496 16.14 10.91 10.74
N GLN A 497 16.68 11.52 11.79
CA GLN A 497 18.12 11.45 12.08
C GLN A 497 18.57 10.05 12.52
N GLU A 498 17.75 9.34 13.29
CA GLU A 498 18.01 7.95 13.69
C GLU A 498 18.01 7.01 12.47
N GLN A 499 17.14 7.26 11.50
CA GLN A 499 17.10 6.53 10.24
C GLN A 499 18.35 6.77 9.38
N ILE A 500 18.78 8.04 9.24
CA ILE A 500 19.98 8.38 8.46
C ILE A 500 21.26 7.88 9.15
N GLY A 501 21.34 8.00 10.49
CA GLY A 501 22.50 7.55 11.27
C GLY A 501 22.68 6.03 11.31
N ALA A 502 21.61 5.25 11.12
CA ALA A 502 21.70 3.79 11.01
C ALA A 502 22.24 3.31 9.65
N GLY A 503 22.35 4.19 8.65
CA GLY A 503 22.88 3.88 7.32
C GLY A 503 24.32 4.34 7.06
N ASP A 504 24.91 5.15 7.96
CA ASP A 504 26.23 5.79 7.78
C ASP A 504 27.31 5.28 8.77
N ASP A 505 26.97 4.31 9.64
CA ASP A 505 27.88 3.70 10.62
C ASP A 505 28.84 2.64 10.00
N ASP A 506 29.26 2.83 8.73
CA ASP A 506 30.43 2.14 8.15
C ASP A 506 31.56 3.12 7.76
N ASP A 507 31.44 4.41 8.07
CA ASP A 507 32.50 5.41 7.90
C ASP A 507 32.96 5.97 9.26
N SER A 508 33.68 5.16 10.01
CA SER A 508 34.65 5.67 10.98
C SER A 508 35.98 4.91 10.89
N GLU A 509 36.84 5.35 9.97
CA GLU A 509 38.28 5.14 10.10
C GLU A 509 38.80 5.93 11.32
N GLU A 510 39.27 5.19 12.34
CA GLU A 510 40.62 5.28 12.94
C GLU A 510 40.62 4.73 14.39
N ASP A 511 40.94 3.44 14.46
CA ASP A 511 41.97 2.83 15.32
C ASP A 511 41.86 2.92 16.86
N ASN A 512 41.64 1.75 17.50
CA ASN A 512 42.47 1.27 18.61
C ASN A 512 42.20 -0.23 18.87
N ASP A 513 43.08 -1.06 18.32
CA ASP A 513 43.40 -2.43 18.75
C ASP A 513 43.23 -2.66 20.27
N TRP A 514 42.55 -3.73 20.70
CA TRP A 514 42.99 -4.60 21.83
C TRP A 514 42.35 -6.00 21.75
N GLU A 515 43.11 -6.86 21.05
CA GLU A 515 43.44 -8.26 21.30
C GLU A 515 42.42 -9.42 21.21
N GLU A 516 42.67 -10.24 20.17
CA GLU A 516 42.53 -11.68 20.15
C GLU A 516 43.06 -12.34 21.44
N VAL A 517 42.24 -13.19 22.06
CA VAL A 517 42.74 -14.30 22.87
C VAL A 517 42.25 -15.61 22.27
N GLN A 518 43.08 -16.20 21.42
CA GLN A 518 43.08 -17.65 21.21
C GLN A 518 43.89 -18.31 22.32
N ASN A 519 43.26 -19.24 23.06
CA ASN A 519 43.69 -20.64 23.21
C ASN A 519 43.07 -21.29 24.45
N GLY A 520 42.52 -22.50 24.28
CA GLY A 520 42.08 -23.32 25.40
C GLY A 520 41.26 -24.54 25.00
N ASP A 521 41.90 -25.46 24.29
CA ASP A 521 41.41 -26.77 23.85
C ASP A 521 40.80 -27.62 25.00
N ALA A 522 39.58 -28.15 24.79
CA ALA A 522 39.07 -29.34 25.48
C ALA A 522 37.88 -29.95 24.70
N SER A 523 37.91 -31.27 24.58
CA SER A 523 37.23 -32.10 23.57
C SER A 523 35.97 -32.84 24.09
N ILE A 524 34.99 -32.96 23.18
CA ILE A 524 34.03 -34.07 22.91
C ILE A 524 33.09 -34.56 24.05
N SER A 525 31.76 -34.50 23.84
CA SER A 525 30.89 -35.65 23.46
C SER A 525 29.40 -35.30 23.44
N ASP A 526 28.69 -36.07 22.62
CA ASP A 526 27.30 -36.01 22.17
C ASP A 526 26.18 -36.04 23.21
N ASP A 527 24.99 -35.76 22.67
CA ASP A 527 23.63 -36.08 23.13
C ASP A 527 22.97 -35.12 24.12
N ILE A 528 21.97 -34.37 23.61
CA ILE A 528 20.56 -34.64 23.93
C ILE A 528 19.67 -33.81 22.97
N ILE A 529 18.93 -34.54 22.16
CA ILE A 529 17.79 -34.08 21.37
C ILE A 529 16.57 -33.98 22.31
N HIS A 530 15.73 -32.97 22.07
CA HIS A 530 14.36 -32.74 22.56
C HIS A 530 14.20 -31.88 23.83
N SER A 531 13.82 -30.61 23.63
CA SER A 531 12.58 -30.08 24.20
C SER A 531 12.18 -28.78 23.52
N ALA A 532 10.99 -28.79 22.94
CA ALA A 532 10.27 -27.59 22.51
C ALA A 532 9.97 -26.67 23.70
N SER A 533 9.59 -25.42 23.37
CA SER A 533 9.00 -24.35 24.19
C SER A 533 9.94 -23.46 25.01
N VAL A 534 10.31 -22.30 24.47
CA VAL A 534 10.33 -20.95 25.10
C VAL A 534 10.23 -19.89 23.95
N PRO A 535 9.52 -18.76 24.13
CA PRO A 535 9.08 -17.85 23.06
C PRO A 535 10.24 -16.98 22.55
N SER A 536 10.33 -16.80 21.23
CA SER A 536 11.25 -15.83 20.67
C SER A 536 10.74 -14.41 20.92
N MET A 537 11.40 -13.68 21.82
CA MET A 537 11.57 -12.24 21.62
C MET A 537 12.57 -12.08 20.47
N THR A 538 12.08 -12.18 19.24
CA THR A 538 12.79 -11.76 18.06
C THR A 538 12.56 -10.27 17.90
N ASN A 539 13.65 -9.50 17.96
CA ASN A 539 13.72 -8.16 17.40
C ASN A 539 13.10 -8.18 15.98
N PRO A 540 12.34 -7.16 15.57
CA PRO A 540 11.84 -7.11 14.20
C PRO A 540 13.03 -7.23 13.24
N SER A 541 12.89 -8.10 12.24
CA SER A 541 13.92 -8.33 11.23
C SER A 541 14.31 -7.02 10.56
N VAL A 542 15.56 -6.94 10.09
CA VAL A 542 16.14 -5.82 9.35
C VAL A 542 15.28 -5.44 8.13
N GLU A 543 14.47 -6.37 7.60
CA GLU A 543 13.46 -6.10 6.57
C GLU A 543 12.32 -5.17 7.02
N HIS A 544 11.86 -5.25 8.26
CA HIS A 544 10.84 -4.32 8.77
C HIS A 544 11.40 -2.90 8.93
N LEU A 545 12.70 -2.76 9.22
CA LEU A 545 13.38 -1.48 9.30
C LEU A 545 13.72 -0.93 7.90
N ASN A 546 14.12 -1.79 6.96
CA ASN A 546 14.31 -1.41 5.55
C ASN A 546 13.00 -1.07 4.84
N ALA A 547 11.90 -1.74 5.18
CA ALA A 547 10.57 -1.39 4.70
C ALA A 547 10.15 0.01 5.19
N MET A 548 10.52 0.40 6.42
CA MET A 548 10.30 1.77 6.91
C MET A 548 11.31 2.78 6.34
N ALA A 549 12.53 2.38 6.02
CA ALA A 549 13.53 3.24 5.36
C ALA A 549 13.12 3.62 3.94
N LYS A 550 12.42 2.73 3.21
CA LYS A 550 11.84 3.04 1.90
C LYS A 550 10.66 4.02 1.95
N VAL A 551 9.94 4.12 3.07
CA VAL A 551 8.75 4.99 3.20
C VAL A 551 9.08 6.48 2.99
N PHE A 552 10.32 6.92 3.27
CA PHE A 552 10.66 8.34 3.20
C PHE A 552 11.41 8.77 1.93
N ASP A 553 12.10 7.86 1.23
CA ASP A 553 13.01 8.18 0.11
C ASP A 553 12.72 7.44 -1.23
N GLU A 554 11.79 6.48 -1.32
CA GLU A 554 11.44 5.81 -2.60
C GLU A 554 9.91 5.84 -2.88
N ASP A 555 9.53 6.34 -4.07
CA ASP A 555 8.15 6.50 -4.60
C ASP A 555 7.40 5.18 -4.90
N ASP A 556 7.83 4.04 -4.34
CA ASP A 556 7.31 2.69 -4.68
C ASP A 556 6.69 2.01 -3.44
N ASP A 557 5.69 2.65 -2.83
CA ASP A 557 4.70 1.91 -2.03
C ASP A 557 3.40 1.85 -2.81
N ASP A 558 2.96 0.64 -3.16
CA ASP A 558 1.70 0.32 -3.86
C ASP A 558 0.44 0.64 -3.02
N SER A 559 0.53 1.63 -2.12
CA SER A 559 -0.60 2.15 -1.37
C SER A 559 -1.53 2.95 -2.30
N TYR A 560 -2.82 2.59 -2.30
CA TYR A 560 -3.88 3.24 -3.07
C TYR A 560 -3.92 4.78 -2.95
N ASP A 561 -3.40 5.34 -1.86
CA ASP A 561 -3.40 6.79 -1.60
C ASP A 561 -2.35 7.57 -2.43
N ASP A 562 -1.28 6.92 -2.91
CA ASP A 562 -0.15 7.61 -3.54
C ASP A 562 -0.54 8.28 -4.88
N ASP A 563 -1.27 7.57 -5.75
CA ASP A 563 -1.69 8.09 -7.07
C ASP A 563 -2.55 9.35 -7.00
N LEU A 564 -3.36 9.49 -5.96
CA LEU A 564 -4.23 10.66 -5.77
C LEU A 564 -3.45 11.91 -5.34
N THR A 565 -2.25 11.74 -4.78
CA THR A 565 -1.45 12.82 -4.20
C THR A 565 -0.11 13.04 -4.89
N LYS A 566 0.28 12.20 -5.87
CA LYS A 566 1.51 12.31 -6.66
C LYS A 566 1.80 13.71 -7.23
N ASN A 567 0.77 14.42 -7.67
CA ASN A 567 0.93 15.74 -8.31
C ASN A 567 1.01 16.91 -7.32
N ASP A 568 0.91 16.64 -6.02
CA ASP A 568 0.94 17.66 -4.99
C ASP A 568 2.38 18.04 -4.62
N PRO A 569 2.77 19.33 -4.70
CA PRO A 569 4.14 19.76 -4.37
C PRO A 569 4.59 19.39 -2.96
N LEU A 570 3.67 19.16 -2.01
CA LEU A 570 4.07 18.71 -0.67
C LEU A 570 4.58 17.27 -0.64
N ASN A 571 4.32 16.46 -1.67
CA ASN A 571 4.88 15.12 -1.75
C ASN A 571 6.41 15.15 -1.97
N GLU A 572 6.89 16.15 -2.71
CA GLU A 572 8.32 16.37 -3.01
C GLU A 572 9.09 17.05 -1.87
N VAL A 573 8.42 17.46 -0.78
CA VAL A 573 9.07 18.16 0.32
C VAL A 573 10.01 17.23 1.08
N LYS A 574 11.30 17.58 1.08
CA LYS A 574 12.30 16.99 1.96
C LYS A 574 12.06 17.46 3.39
N LEU A 575 11.47 16.57 4.20
CA LEU A 575 10.99 16.92 5.52
C LEU A 575 12.13 17.37 6.46
N ALA A 576 13.31 16.73 6.39
CA ALA A 576 14.48 17.11 7.17
C ALA A 576 14.94 18.56 6.90
N ASP A 577 15.04 18.94 5.63
CA ASP A 577 15.46 20.28 5.20
C ASP A 577 14.43 21.32 5.61
N PHE A 578 13.14 20.99 5.45
CA PHE A 578 12.04 21.86 5.85
C PHE A 578 12.07 22.14 7.36
N LEU A 579 12.16 21.09 8.19
CA LEU A 579 12.23 21.23 9.64
C LEU A 579 13.48 22.01 10.07
N THR A 580 14.62 21.74 9.44
CA THR A 580 15.88 22.47 9.68
C THR A 580 15.70 23.97 9.48
N ASN A 581 15.11 24.37 8.35
CA ASN A 581 14.84 25.77 8.07
C ASN A 581 13.87 26.38 9.10
N ILE A 582 12.87 25.63 9.56
CA ILE A 582 11.92 26.12 10.57
C ILE A 582 12.61 26.36 11.91
N PHE A 583 13.43 25.42 12.39
CA PHE A 583 14.16 25.58 13.65
C PHE A 583 15.16 26.74 13.58
N ALA A 584 15.91 26.86 12.49
CA ALA A 584 16.83 27.98 12.26
C ALA A 584 16.10 29.33 12.24
N ASN A 585 14.98 29.42 11.51
CA ASN A 585 14.18 30.65 11.45
C ASN A 585 13.60 31.03 12.81
N LEU A 586 13.15 30.07 13.64
CA LEU A 586 12.66 30.36 14.98
C LEU A 586 13.78 30.85 15.91
N TRP A 587 14.97 30.25 15.81
CA TRP A 587 16.16 30.65 16.55
C TRP A 587 16.60 32.07 16.22
N GLU A 588 16.75 32.39 14.93
CA GLU A 588 17.24 33.69 14.46
C GLU A 588 16.27 34.83 14.76
N ASN A 589 14.98 34.60 14.55
CA ASN A 589 13.97 35.65 14.66
C ASN A 589 13.44 35.87 16.08
N ASN A 590 13.52 34.87 16.98
CA ASN A 590 13.04 35.02 18.36
C ASN A 590 13.67 34.00 19.34
N ARG A 591 14.96 34.20 19.61
CA ARG A 591 15.73 33.37 20.54
C ARG A 591 15.08 33.14 21.92
N PRO A 592 14.47 34.14 22.61
CA PRO A 592 13.81 33.89 23.89
C PRO A 592 12.66 32.90 23.82
N ILE A 593 11.82 32.97 22.78
CA ILE A 593 10.71 32.01 22.61
C ILE A 593 11.27 30.63 22.27
N PHE A 594 12.29 30.55 21.42
CA PHE A 594 12.93 29.29 21.10
C PHE A 594 13.53 28.61 22.34
N GLU A 595 14.28 29.35 23.17
CA GLU A 595 14.86 28.84 24.41
C GLU A 595 13.78 28.36 25.39
N TYR A 596 12.64 29.05 25.47
CA TYR A 596 11.48 28.61 26.24
C TYR A 596 10.89 27.28 25.70
N LEU A 597 10.71 27.15 24.39
CA LEU A 597 10.19 25.92 23.78
C LEU A 597 11.14 24.73 24.01
N CYS A 598 12.46 24.94 23.94
CA CYS A 598 13.48 23.93 24.21
C CYS A 598 13.49 23.40 25.66
N GLN A 599 12.92 24.13 26.62
CA GLN A 599 12.79 23.64 28.01
C GLN A 599 11.79 22.49 28.11
N GLY A 600 10.81 22.43 27.21
CA GLY A 600 9.81 21.36 27.15
C GLY A 600 10.26 20.09 26.42
N LEU A 601 11.47 20.09 25.84
CA LEU A 601 12.01 18.95 25.10
C LEU A 601 12.67 17.90 26.01
N SER A 602 12.61 16.64 25.58
CA SER A 602 13.45 15.56 26.09
C SER A 602 14.92 15.77 25.69
N ASP A 603 15.84 15.02 26.30
CA ASP A 603 17.26 15.12 25.98
C ASP A 603 17.57 14.66 24.55
N SER A 604 16.85 13.65 24.03
CA SER A 604 16.99 13.19 22.65
C SER A 604 16.52 14.25 21.65
N GLN A 605 15.32 14.78 21.85
CA GLN A 605 14.75 15.87 21.04
C GLN A 605 15.66 17.11 21.05
N ARG A 606 16.17 17.51 22.22
CA ARG A 606 17.08 18.65 22.35
C ARG A 606 18.37 18.41 21.58
N SER A 607 18.95 17.21 21.67
CA SER A 607 20.15 16.85 20.91
C SER A 607 19.92 16.94 19.40
N ALA A 608 18.79 16.42 18.91
CA ALA A 608 18.44 16.45 17.49
C ALA A 608 18.31 17.89 16.94
N VAL A 609 17.64 18.76 17.69
CA VAL A 609 17.49 20.19 17.33
C VAL A 609 18.83 20.92 17.40
N GLU A 610 19.67 20.67 18.41
CA GLU A 610 20.99 21.28 18.53
C GLU A 610 21.95 20.86 17.40
N LYS A 611 21.92 19.60 16.95
CA LYS A 611 22.73 19.12 15.83
C LYS A 611 22.46 19.93 14.56
N VAL A 612 21.20 20.27 14.32
CA VAL A 612 20.77 21.04 13.15
C VAL A 612 21.20 22.50 13.23
N LEU A 613 21.10 23.12 14.40
CA LEU A 613 21.52 24.51 14.61
C LEU A 613 23.05 24.73 14.58
N ARG A 614 23.83 23.65 14.69
CA ARG A 614 25.31 23.68 14.65
C ARG A 614 25.87 23.46 13.24
N ARG A 615 25.05 23.03 12.29
CA ARG A 615 25.38 23.00 10.85
C ARG A 615 25.19 24.41 10.28
#